data_AF-A0A958NAL9-F1
#
_entry.id   AF-A0A958NAL9-F1
#
_cell.length_a   1.000
_cell.length_b   1.000
_cell.length_c   1.000
_cell.angle_alpha   90.00
_cell.angle_beta   90.00
_cell.angle_gamma   90.00
#
_symmetry.space_group_name_H-M   'P 1'
#
loop_
_entity.id
_entity.type
_entity.pdbx_description
1 polymer ?
#
loop_
_entity_poly.entity_id
_entity_poly.type
_entity_poly.pdbx_seq_one_letter_code
_entity_poly.pdbx_strand_id
1 'polypeptide(L)'
;MTLFQVTKNQDGYILISSVVLTPILISALFVASIGILFSIEKAKGLSLCRSSLLDLQRSSSQSIQALQSLNPQATRLRLENQNAQRSMAATFGTPGFPAAAAYYAEVKAQQALLRVRQIRILNSARAKSSFYLSKLRSEMKLQLSGLRRFDSPISHSLAVFANPPNSLSPDYETVPNFSERQSVFVRWEQSSRQVFPKFLANYVNLDQFSYQLSCGSTLKQELSQFSAVLKKGRRS
;
A
#
# COMPACT_ATOMS: atom_id res chain seq x y z
N MET A 1 -76.40 -11.18 42.96
CA MET A 1 -75.52 -11.56 41.84
C MET A 1 -74.88 -10.29 41.31
N THR A 2 -73.87 -9.79 42.03
CA THR A 2 -73.15 -8.56 41.70
C THR A 2 -71.89 -8.93 40.93
N LEU A 3 -71.90 -8.63 39.63
CA LEU A 3 -70.72 -8.69 38.78
C LEU A 3 -69.74 -7.61 39.25
N PHE A 4 -68.70 -8.02 39.97
CA PHE A 4 -67.52 -7.19 40.17
C PHE A 4 -66.80 -7.05 38.83
N GLN A 5 -67.09 -5.98 38.10
CA GLN A 5 -66.20 -5.51 37.05
C GLN A 5 -64.94 -4.95 37.72
N VAL A 6 -63.90 -5.78 37.78
CA VAL A 6 -62.54 -5.31 38.03
C VAL A 6 -62.12 -4.51 36.79
N THR A 7 -62.32 -3.19 36.82
CA THR A 7 -61.62 -2.29 35.91
C THR A 7 -60.13 -2.36 36.24
N LYS A 8 -59.44 -3.25 35.52
CA LYS A 8 -58.00 -3.46 35.62
C LYS A 8 -57.36 -2.11 35.29
N ASN A 9 -56.71 -1.49 36.28
CA ASN A 9 -56.13 -0.16 36.24
C ASN A 9 -54.97 -0.14 35.21
N GLN A 10 -55.28 -0.03 33.91
CA GLN A 10 -54.31 -0.17 32.81
C GLN A 10 -53.33 1.01 32.77
N ASP A 11 -53.76 2.18 33.23
CA ASP A 11 -52.95 3.40 33.23
C ASP A 11 -51.71 3.27 34.12
N GLY A 12 -51.82 2.58 35.26
CA GLY A 12 -50.69 2.33 36.16
C GLY A 12 -49.65 1.36 35.59
N TYR A 13 -50.09 0.35 34.82
CA TYR A 13 -49.19 -0.60 34.17
C TYR A 13 -48.41 0.04 33.02
N ILE A 14 -49.05 0.92 32.25
CA ILE A 14 -48.41 1.67 31.16
C ILE A 14 -47.36 2.64 31.72
N LEU A 15 -47.65 3.30 32.84
CA LEU A 15 -46.72 4.23 33.47
C LEU A 15 -45.48 3.52 34.04
N ILE A 16 -45.65 2.37 34.68
CA ILE A 16 -44.53 1.57 35.21
C ILE A 16 -43.71 0.98 34.05
N SER A 17 -44.37 0.47 33.02
CA SER A 17 -43.69 -0.07 31.82
C SER A 17 -42.89 1.02 31.10
N SER A 18 -43.42 2.24 30.97
CA SER A 18 -42.69 3.33 30.29
C SER A 18 -41.48 3.80 31.09
N VAL A 19 -41.59 3.90 32.42
CA VAL A 19 -40.47 4.31 33.30
C VAL A 19 -39.31 3.31 33.25
N VAL A 20 -39.58 2.01 33.13
CA VAL A 20 -38.54 0.96 33.06
C VAL A 20 -37.99 0.80 31.65
N LEU A 21 -38.85 0.82 30.62
CA LEU A 21 -38.43 0.50 29.24
C LEU A 21 -37.68 1.66 28.57
N THR A 22 -38.05 2.91 28.87
CA THR A 22 -37.43 4.10 28.28
C THR A 22 -35.92 4.22 28.54
N PRO A 23 -35.39 4.09 29.78
CA PRO A 23 -33.95 4.15 30.01
C PRO A 23 -33.20 3.00 29.33
N ILE A 24 -33.80 1.82 29.24
CA ILE A 24 -33.23 0.67 28.51
C ILE A 24 -33.11 1.02 27.02
N LEU A 25 -34.18 1.53 26.42
CA LEU A 25 -34.20 1.97 25.02
C LEU A 25 -33.17 3.08 24.74
N ILE A 26 -33.09 4.10 25.61
CA ILE A 26 -32.11 5.17 25.48
C ILE A 26 -30.68 4.60 25.58
N SER A 27 -30.41 3.71 26.53
CA SER A 27 -29.09 3.08 26.67
C SER A 27 -28.71 2.24 25.43
N ALA A 28 -29.67 1.50 24.86
CA ALA A 28 -29.45 0.70 23.66
C ALA A 28 -29.17 1.58 22.43
N LEU A 29 -29.97 2.64 22.23
CA LEU A 29 -29.74 3.63 21.16
C LEU A 29 -28.39 4.32 21.31
N PHE A 30 -28.02 4.65 22.54
CA PHE A 30 -26.76 5.28 22.86
C PHE A 30 -25.57 4.38 22.50
N VAL A 31 -25.56 3.12 22.95
CA VAL A 31 -24.53 2.13 22.59
C VAL A 31 -24.48 1.89 21.07
N ALA A 32 -25.64 1.81 20.42
CA ALA A 32 -25.71 1.66 18.97
C ALA A 32 -25.09 2.86 18.23
N SER A 33 -25.40 4.09 18.65
CA SER A 33 -24.85 5.31 18.05
C SER A 33 -23.31 5.38 18.16
N ILE A 34 -22.78 4.97 19.32
CA ILE A 34 -21.34 4.83 19.56
C ILE A 34 -20.72 3.81 18.60
N GLY A 35 -21.35 2.63 18.47
CA GLY A 35 -20.88 1.58 17.57
C GLY A 35 -20.86 2.05 16.11
N ILE A 36 -21.85 2.85 15.70
CA ILE A 36 -21.92 3.43 14.36
C ILE A 36 -20.79 4.44 14.15
N LEU A 37 -20.56 5.38 15.07
CA LEU A 37 -19.48 6.37 14.96
C LEU A 37 -18.10 5.70 14.85
N PHE A 38 -17.84 4.70 15.69
CA PHE A 38 -16.62 3.90 15.62
C PHE A 38 -16.47 3.17 14.27
N SER A 39 -17.55 2.59 13.77
CA SER A 39 -17.55 1.87 12.50
C SER A 39 -17.28 2.80 11.31
N ILE A 40 -17.82 4.02 11.33
CA ILE A 40 -17.59 5.05 10.30
C ILE A 40 -16.12 5.46 10.29
N GLU A 41 -15.54 5.81 11.44
CA GLU A 41 -14.12 6.21 11.54
C GLU A 41 -13.19 5.08 11.09
N LYS A 42 -13.45 3.85 11.53
CA LYS A 42 -12.70 2.67 11.10
C LYS A 42 -12.81 2.43 9.59
N ALA A 43 -14.02 2.54 9.03
CA ALA A 43 -14.25 2.38 7.60
C ALA A 43 -13.52 3.45 6.79
N LYS A 44 -13.54 4.70 7.27
CA LYS A 44 -12.84 5.84 6.65
C LYS A 44 -11.32 5.59 6.59
N GLY A 45 -10.71 5.24 7.72
CA GLY A 45 -9.26 4.95 7.77
C GLY A 45 -8.85 3.76 6.90
N LEU A 46 -9.65 2.69 6.91
CA LEU A 46 -9.42 1.53 6.04
C LEU A 46 -9.59 1.87 4.56
N SER A 47 -10.60 2.68 4.21
CA SER A 47 -10.85 3.11 2.83
C SER A 47 -9.68 3.92 2.29
N LEU A 48 -9.26 4.97 3.02
CA LEU A 48 -8.12 5.81 2.66
C LEU A 48 -6.83 5.00 2.49
N CYS A 49 -6.54 4.11 3.44
CA CYS A 49 -5.35 3.30 3.30
C CYS A 49 -5.42 2.36 2.09
N ARG A 50 -6.55 1.65 1.92
CA ARG A 50 -6.71 0.68 0.82
C ARG A 50 -6.61 1.36 -0.53
N SER A 51 -7.26 2.50 -0.74
CA SER A 51 -7.17 3.24 -2.00
C SER A 51 -5.74 3.68 -2.28
N SER A 52 -5.08 4.33 -1.33
CA SER A 52 -3.72 4.86 -1.51
C SER A 52 -2.69 3.76 -1.71
N LEU A 53 -2.82 2.64 -1.00
CA LEU A 53 -1.94 1.48 -1.17
C LEU A 53 -2.18 0.74 -2.48
N LEU A 54 -3.42 0.71 -3.01
CA LEU A 54 -3.69 0.15 -4.34
C LEU A 54 -3.09 1.05 -5.44
N ASP A 55 -3.20 2.38 -5.31
CA ASP A 55 -2.60 3.32 -6.25
C ASP A 55 -1.08 3.23 -6.27
N LEU A 56 -0.44 3.10 -5.10
CA LEU A 56 0.99 2.85 -5.00
C LEU A 56 1.39 1.55 -5.72
N GLN A 57 0.61 0.47 -5.58
CA GLN A 57 0.91 -0.79 -6.27
C GLN A 57 0.67 -0.69 -7.78
N ARG A 58 -0.37 0.01 -8.24
CA ARG A 58 -0.58 0.29 -9.67
C ARG A 58 0.61 1.06 -10.26
N SER A 59 1.09 2.09 -9.56
CA SER A 59 2.28 2.85 -9.97
C SER A 59 3.55 1.98 -10.01
N SER A 60 3.69 1.06 -9.04
CA SER A 60 4.78 0.10 -8.99
C SER A 60 4.71 -0.89 -10.15
N SER A 61 3.52 -1.40 -10.47
CA SER A 61 3.25 -2.30 -11.60
C SER A 61 3.68 -1.66 -12.92
N GLN A 62 3.27 -0.42 -13.18
CA GLN A 62 3.68 0.33 -14.38
C GLN A 62 5.20 0.47 -14.46
N SER A 63 5.87 0.72 -13.34
CA SER A 63 7.32 0.87 -13.28
C SER A 63 8.05 -0.45 -13.56
N ILE A 64 7.53 -1.57 -13.04
CA ILE A 64 8.07 -2.92 -13.32
C ILE A 64 7.89 -3.27 -14.79
N GLN A 65 6.71 -3.04 -15.36
CA GLN A 65 6.44 -3.30 -16.78
C GLN A 65 7.33 -2.44 -17.68
N ALA A 66 7.50 -1.15 -17.36
CA ALA A 66 8.41 -0.28 -18.08
C ALA A 66 9.86 -0.79 -18.03
N LEU A 67 10.30 -1.30 -16.87
CA LEU A 67 11.64 -1.85 -16.71
C LEU A 67 11.81 -3.15 -17.52
N GLN A 68 10.83 -4.06 -17.47
CA GLN A 68 10.84 -5.33 -18.22
C GLN A 68 10.75 -5.12 -19.74
N SER A 69 10.07 -4.07 -20.19
CA SER A 69 10.00 -3.72 -21.62
C SER A 69 11.37 -3.38 -22.23
N LEU A 70 12.37 -3.09 -21.40
CA LEU A 70 13.74 -2.81 -21.82
C LEU A 70 14.60 -4.08 -21.94
N ASN A 71 14.13 -5.24 -21.46
CA ASN A 71 14.90 -6.50 -21.47
C ASN A 71 15.27 -6.98 -22.90
N PRO A 72 14.39 -6.89 -23.93
CA PRO A 72 14.78 -7.25 -25.29
C PRO A 72 15.95 -6.39 -25.81
N GLN A 73 15.94 -5.09 -25.51
CA GLN A 73 17.04 -4.19 -25.87
C GLN A 73 18.32 -4.52 -25.09
N ALA A 74 18.21 -4.83 -23.80
CA ALA A 74 19.34 -5.25 -22.98
C ALA A 74 19.99 -6.54 -23.53
N THR A 75 19.18 -7.52 -23.89
CA THR A 75 19.64 -8.77 -24.50
C THR A 75 20.34 -8.53 -25.83
N ARG A 76 19.76 -7.72 -26.72
CA ARG A 76 20.39 -7.35 -28.00
C ARG A 76 21.76 -6.69 -27.79
N LEU A 77 21.84 -5.69 -26.91
CA LEU A 77 23.09 -4.99 -26.62
C LEU A 77 24.16 -5.89 -25.96
N ARG A 78 23.76 -6.92 -25.21
CA ARG A 78 24.72 -7.91 -24.69
C ARG A 78 25.31 -8.76 -25.81
N LEU A 79 24.47 -9.21 -26.75
CA LEU A 79 24.93 -9.97 -27.92
C LEU A 79 25.82 -9.13 -28.83
N GLU A 80 25.43 -7.88 -29.11
CA GLU A 80 26.25 -6.92 -29.86
C GLU A 80 27.59 -6.69 -29.17
N ASN A 81 27.63 -6.57 -27.84
CA ASN A 81 28.88 -6.41 -27.10
C ASN A 81 29.79 -7.64 -27.23
N GLN A 82 29.23 -8.86 -27.18
CA GLN A 82 30.02 -10.08 -27.40
C GLN A 82 30.59 -10.12 -28.82
N ASN A 83 29.81 -9.74 -29.83
CA ASN A 83 30.26 -9.69 -31.22
C ASN A 83 31.33 -8.60 -31.43
N ALA A 84 31.14 -7.42 -30.85
CA ALA A 84 32.11 -6.33 -30.90
C ALA A 84 33.45 -6.73 -30.24
N GLN A 85 33.41 -7.43 -29.10
CA GLN A 85 34.62 -7.96 -28.46
C GLN A 85 35.34 -8.99 -29.34
N ARG A 86 34.60 -9.89 -29.99
CA ARG A 86 35.20 -10.86 -30.92
C ARG A 86 35.82 -10.17 -32.13
N SER A 87 35.15 -9.17 -32.71
CA SER A 87 35.68 -8.39 -33.84
C SER A 87 36.96 -7.64 -33.46
N MET A 88 36.98 -7.01 -32.28
CA MET A 88 38.15 -6.31 -31.76
C MET A 88 39.33 -7.27 -31.50
N ALA A 89 39.07 -8.47 -31.00
CA ALA A 89 40.10 -9.50 -30.81
C ALA A 89 40.63 -10.05 -32.15
N ALA A 90 39.75 -10.31 -33.11
CA ALA A 90 40.11 -10.85 -34.43
C ALA A 90 40.90 -9.86 -35.30
N THR A 91 40.70 -8.56 -35.10
CA THR A 91 41.40 -7.51 -35.84
C THR A 91 42.62 -6.96 -35.11
N PHE A 92 42.98 -7.52 -33.95
CA PHE A 92 44.13 -7.07 -33.17
C PHE A 92 45.42 -7.14 -34.00
N GLY A 93 46.15 -6.03 -34.09
CA GLY A 93 47.37 -5.93 -34.91
C GLY A 93 47.14 -5.75 -36.42
N THR A 94 45.88 -5.65 -36.88
CA THR A 94 45.53 -5.37 -38.27
C THR A 94 45.11 -3.91 -38.47
N PRO A 95 45.16 -3.36 -39.70
CA PRO A 95 44.63 -2.03 -40.00
C PRO A 95 43.14 -1.83 -39.67
N GLY A 96 42.37 -2.91 -39.52
CA GLY A 96 40.96 -2.89 -39.15
C GLY A 96 40.69 -2.66 -37.66
N PHE A 97 41.72 -2.73 -36.80
CA PHE A 97 41.57 -2.58 -35.35
C PHE A 97 40.87 -1.28 -34.91
N PRO A 98 41.20 -0.08 -35.45
CA PRO A 98 40.55 1.16 -35.03
C PRO A 98 39.03 1.16 -35.27
N ALA A 99 38.59 0.58 -36.39
CA ALA A 99 37.17 0.48 -36.70
C ALA A 99 36.45 -0.48 -35.74
N ALA A 100 37.06 -1.64 -35.42
CA ALA A 100 36.50 -2.58 -34.45
C ALA A 100 36.46 -2.00 -33.02
N ALA A 101 37.48 -1.24 -32.62
CA ALA A 101 37.53 -0.54 -31.35
C ALA A 101 36.44 0.55 -31.26
N ALA A 102 36.22 1.31 -32.33
CA ALA A 102 35.15 2.31 -32.41
C ALA A 102 33.76 1.67 -32.27
N TYR A 103 33.51 0.56 -32.97
CA TYR A 103 32.26 -0.20 -32.84
C TYR A 103 32.04 -0.73 -31.41
N TYR A 104 33.08 -1.26 -30.76
CA TYR A 104 32.99 -1.68 -29.36
C TYR A 104 32.66 -0.52 -28.41
N ALA A 105 33.30 0.64 -28.60
CA ALA A 105 33.02 1.84 -27.81
C ALA A 105 31.57 2.34 -28.00
N GLU A 106 31.05 2.29 -29.23
CA GLU A 106 29.66 2.63 -29.54
C GLU A 106 28.68 1.73 -28.78
N VAL A 107 28.86 0.41 -28.84
CA VAL A 107 28.01 -0.55 -28.12
C VAL A 107 28.06 -0.29 -26.61
N LYS A 108 29.24 0.02 -26.05
CA LYS A 108 29.38 0.38 -24.63
C LYS A 108 28.62 1.67 -24.27
N ALA A 109 28.65 2.68 -25.13
CA ALA A 109 27.89 3.91 -24.93
C ALA A 109 26.37 3.63 -24.95
N GLN A 110 25.89 2.79 -25.87
CA GLN A 110 24.49 2.38 -25.93
C GLN A 110 24.06 1.59 -24.68
N GLN A 111 24.91 0.67 -24.19
CA GLN A 111 24.68 -0.03 -22.92
C GLN A 111 24.59 0.94 -21.73
N ALA A 112 25.51 1.89 -21.62
CA ALA A 112 25.49 2.90 -20.55
C ALA A 112 24.21 3.76 -20.59
N LEU A 113 23.76 4.14 -21.79
CA LEU A 113 22.52 4.90 -21.96
C LEU A 113 21.29 4.09 -21.53
N LEU A 114 21.23 2.80 -21.86
CA LEU A 114 20.19 1.90 -21.37
C LEU A 114 20.21 1.81 -19.84
N ARG A 115 21.39 1.66 -19.23
CA ARG A 115 21.57 1.62 -17.78
C ARG A 115 21.00 2.86 -17.10
N VAL A 116 21.28 4.04 -17.65
CA VAL A 116 20.76 5.32 -17.13
C VAL A 116 19.23 5.33 -17.17
N ARG A 117 18.61 4.86 -18.27
CA ARG A 117 17.14 4.75 -18.38
C ARG A 117 16.56 3.82 -17.31
N GLN A 118 17.15 2.64 -17.12
CA GLN A 118 16.72 1.69 -16.10
C GLN A 118 16.85 2.25 -14.68
N ILE A 119 17.98 2.89 -14.36
CA ILE A 119 18.20 3.54 -13.05
C ILE A 119 17.19 4.65 -12.82
N ARG A 120 16.88 5.45 -13.85
CA ARG A 120 15.86 6.51 -13.76
C ARG A 120 14.48 5.94 -13.42
N ILE A 121 14.09 4.82 -14.01
CA ILE A 121 12.82 4.14 -13.68
C ILE A 121 12.83 3.68 -12.22
N LEU A 122 13.90 3.01 -11.77
CA LEU A 122 14.02 2.54 -10.38
C LEU A 122 13.97 3.68 -9.36
N ASN A 123 14.70 4.77 -9.60
CA ASN A 123 14.71 5.94 -8.72
C ASN A 123 13.38 6.67 -8.74
N SER A 124 12.73 6.80 -9.90
CA SER A 124 11.39 7.38 -10.01
C SER A 124 10.36 6.55 -9.24
N ALA A 125 10.43 5.22 -9.32
CA ALA A 125 9.55 4.33 -8.57
C ALA A 125 9.71 4.50 -7.05
N ARG A 126 10.96 4.57 -6.55
CA ARG A 126 11.25 4.84 -5.13
C ARG A 126 10.69 6.20 -4.68
N ALA A 127 10.94 7.25 -5.46
CA ALA A 127 10.45 8.59 -5.15
C ALA A 127 8.92 8.66 -5.13
N LYS A 128 8.25 8.06 -6.13
CA LYS A 128 6.79 7.95 -6.16
C LYS A 128 6.26 7.19 -4.95
N SER A 129 6.88 6.06 -4.58
CA SER A 129 6.48 5.31 -3.40
C SER A 129 6.56 6.17 -2.13
N SER A 130 7.67 6.86 -1.89
CA SER A 130 7.82 7.74 -0.74
C SER A 130 6.78 8.86 -0.75
N PHE A 131 6.48 9.43 -1.92
CA PHE A 131 5.43 10.43 -2.07
C PHE A 131 4.05 9.90 -1.69
N TYR A 132 3.63 8.74 -2.21
CA TYR A 132 2.34 8.12 -1.87
C TYR A 132 2.21 7.80 -0.38
N LEU A 133 3.28 7.27 0.24
CA LEU A 133 3.27 6.95 1.68
C LEU A 133 3.23 8.20 2.56
N SER A 134 3.98 9.26 2.18
CA SER A 134 3.93 10.55 2.85
C SER A 134 2.57 11.23 2.71
N LYS A 135 1.99 11.18 1.50
CA LYS A 135 0.63 11.68 1.22
C LYS A 135 -0.40 10.95 2.06
N LEU A 136 -0.37 9.61 2.11
CA LEU A 136 -1.25 8.81 2.96
C LEU A 136 -1.13 9.19 4.44
N ARG A 137 0.10 9.36 4.95
CA ARG A 137 0.33 9.80 6.34
C ARG A 137 -0.32 11.16 6.62
N SER A 138 -0.16 12.11 5.69
CA SER A 138 -0.75 13.46 5.79
C SER A 138 -2.27 13.40 5.76
N GLU A 139 -2.85 12.68 4.79
CA GLU A 139 -4.30 12.51 4.67
C GLU A 139 -4.91 11.83 5.87
N MET A 140 -4.28 10.79 6.42
CA MET A 140 -4.76 10.14 7.64
C MET A 140 -4.69 11.08 8.84
N LYS A 141 -3.64 11.90 8.97
CA LYS A 141 -3.55 12.90 10.05
C LYS A 141 -4.63 13.99 9.93
N LEU A 142 -4.99 14.38 8.71
CA LEU A 142 -6.01 15.39 8.45
C LEU A 142 -7.44 14.84 8.60
N GLN A 143 -7.66 13.58 8.19
CA GLN A 143 -9.00 13.02 8.09
C GLN A 143 -9.41 12.15 9.27
N LEU A 144 -8.47 11.61 10.06
CA LEU A 144 -8.78 10.74 11.20
C LEU A 144 -8.54 11.47 12.52
N SER A 145 -9.61 11.59 13.29
CA SER A 145 -9.55 12.11 14.66
C SER A 145 -8.82 11.10 15.55
N GLY A 146 -7.87 11.57 16.35
CA GLY A 146 -7.21 10.75 17.37
C GLY A 146 -6.05 9.92 16.86
N LEU A 147 -5.53 10.19 15.65
CA LEU A 147 -4.34 9.50 15.15
C LEU A 147 -3.14 9.77 16.09
N ARG A 148 -2.71 8.74 16.84
CA ARG A 148 -1.59 8.81 17.78
C ARG A 148 -0.29 8.37 17.14
N ARG A 149 -0.32 7.24 16.43
CA ARG A 149 0.85 6.65 15.77
C ARG A 149 0.52 6.25 14.35
N PHE A 150 1.50 6.38 13.48
CA PHE A 150 1.42 5.97 12.09
C PHE A 150 2.76 5.37 11.69
N ASP A 151 2.74 4.07 11.43
CA ASP A 151 3.91 3.28 11.08
C ASP A 151 3.77 2.83 9.62
N SER A 152 4.69 3.31 8.79
CA SER A 152 4.84 2.91 7.40
C SER A 152 6.32 2.74 7.07
N PRO A 153 6.68 1.95 6.06
CA PRO A 153 8.02 2.03 5.49
C PRO A 153 8.29 3.45 5.00
N ILE A 154 9.55 3.88 5.04
CA ILE A 154 10.00 5.20 4.53
C ILE A 154 9.95 5.23 2.99
N SER A 155 10.29 4.11 2.37
CA SER A 155 10.20 3.91 0.93
C SER A 155 9.95 2.44 0.64
N HIS A 156 9.30 2.17 -0.49
CA HIS A 156 9.11 0.83 -1.02
C HIS A 156 9.94 0.68 -2.29
N SER A 157 10.83 -0.31 -2.32
CA SER A 157 11.58 -0.68 -3.51
C SER A 157 10.80 -1.70 -4.33
N LEU A 158 10.97 -1.65 -5.65
CA LEU A 158 10.44 -2.68 -6.54
C LEU A 158 11.13 -4.01 -6.23
N ALA A 159 10.36 -5.07 -6.09
CA ALA A 159 10.84 -6.43 -5.84
C ALA A 159 11.38 -7.09 -7.13
N VAL A 160 12.39 -6.48 -7.74
CA VAL A 160 13.05 -6.93 -8.97
C VAL A 160 14.55 -7.08 -8.73
N PHE A 161 15.19 -7.98 -9.47
CA PHE A 161 16.65 -8.15 -9.47
C PHE A 161 17.21 -8.01 -10.89
N ALA A 162 18.47 -7.59 -10.97
CA ALA A 162 19.20 -7.41 -12.22
C ALA A 162 19.95 -8.70 -12.56
N ASN A 163 19.80 -9.18 -13.80
CA ASN A 163 20.44 -10.38 -14.32
C ASN A 163 21.15 -10.08 -15.67
N PRO A 164 22.49 -10.11 -15.75
CA PRO A 164 23.46 -10.27 -14.67
C PRO A 164 23.63 -8.96 -13.87
N PRO A 165 23.93 -9.01 -12.55
CA PRO A 165 23.87 -7.85 -11.66
C PRO A 165 24.87 -6.73 -11.99
N ASN A 166 26.03 -7.08 -12.54
CA ASN A 166 27.11 -6.13 -12.87
C ASN A 166 27.15 -5.74 -14.36
N SER A 167 26.12 -6.12 -15.13
CA SER A 167 26.03 -5.73 -16.54
C SER A 167 25.66 -4.25 -16.68
N LEU A 168 26.17 -3.61 -17.73
CA LEU A 168 25.66 -2.30 -18.17
C LEU A 168 24.30 -2.42 -18.88
N SER A 169 23.90 -3.63 -19.26
CA SER A 169 22.60 -3.93 -19.85
C SER A 169 22.01 -5.18 -19.19
N PRO A 170 21.61 -5.12 -17.91
CA PRO A 170 20.97 -6.23 -17.24
C PRO A 170 19.51 -6.34 -17.70
N ASP A 171 19.00 -7.56 -17.72
CA ASP A 171 17.57 -7.80 -17.70
C ASP A 171 17.07 -7.63 -16.26
N TYR A 172 15.84 -7.17 -16.10
CA TYR A 172 15.18 -7.15 -14.80
C TYR A 172 14.08 -8.20 -14.73
N GLU A 173 14.16 -9.01 -13.69
CA GLU A 173 13.23 -10.09 -13.40
C GLU A 173 12.66 -9.92 -11.99
N THR A 174 11.48 -10.50 -11.75
CA THR A 174 10.85 -10.49 -10.42
C THR A 174 11.57 -11.43 -9.48
N VAL A 175 11.79 -11.01 -8.23
CA VAL A 175 12.40 -11.88 -7.22
C VAL A 175 11.52 -13.08 -6.87
N PRO A 176 12.09 -14.21 -6.42
CA PRO A 176 11.31 -15.28 -5.78
C PRO A 176 10.47 -14.73 -4.63
N ASN A 177 9.26 -15.26 -4.45
CA ASN A 177 8.26 -14.74 -3.50
C ASN A 177 7.93 -13.25 -3.74
N PHE A 178 7.83 -12.86 -5.01
CA PHE A 178 7.53 -11.50 -5.47
C PHE A 178 6.40 -10.83 -4.67
N SER A 179 5.22 -11.45 -4.57
CA SER A 179 4.08 -10.88 -3.87
C SER A 179 4.30 -10.70 -2.36
N GLU A 180 5.25 -11.40 -1.75
CA GLU A 180 5.61 -11.14 -0.36
C GLU A 180 6.57 -9.96 -0.26
N ARG A 181 7.63 -9.96 -1.08
CA ARG A 181 8.66 -8.91 -1.11
C ARG A 181 8.12 -7.56 -1.59
N GLN A 182 7.14 -7.58 -2.49
CA GLN A 182 6.46 -6.40 -3.03
C GLN A 182 5.34 -5.89 -2.10
N SER A 183 5.02 -6.60 -1.02
CA SER A 183 3.93 -6.20 -0.14
C SER A 183 4.28 -4.99 0.71
N VAL A 184 3.33 -4.06 0.81
CA VAL A 184 3.42 -2.86 1.63
C VAL A 184 2.35 -2.96 2.72
N PHE A 185 2.76 -2.70 3.96
CA PHE A 185 1.87 -2.65 5.11
C PHE A 185 1.98 -1.30 5.78
N VAL A 186 0.82 -0.78 6.20
CA VAL A 186 0.72 0.43 7.00
C VAL A 186 -0.08 0.09 8.25
N ARG A 187 0.38 0.58 9.39
CA ARG A 187 -0.25 0.41 10.70
C ARG A 187 -0.48 1.79 11.31
N TRP A 188 -1.58 1.94 12.01
CA TRP A 188 -1.84 3.15 12.74
C TRP A 188 -2.62 2.87 14.01
N GLU A 189 -2.45 3.77 14.97
CA GLU A 189 -3.13 3.73 16.26
C GLU A 189 -4.04 4.94 16.38
N GLN A 190 -5.30 4.68 16.67
CA GLN A 190 -6.31 5.72 16.84
C GLN A 190 -6.81 5.73 18.29
N SER A 191 -6.81 6.91 18.90
CA SER A 191 -7.36 7.15 20.22
C SER A 191 -8.88 7.21 20.15
N SER A 192 -9.54 6.40 20.97
CA SER A 192 -11.00 6.39 21.05
C SER A 192 -11.54 7.75 21.53
N ARG A 193 -10.84 8.44 22.44
CA ARG A 193 -11.26 9.73 23.02
C ARG A 193 -11.68 10.79 22.00
N GLN A 194 -11.03 10.86 20.84
CA GLN A 194 -11.32 11.87 19.82
C GLN A 194 -12.42 11.43 18.82
N VAL A 195 -12.80 10.16 18.84
CA VAL A 195 -13.95 9.63 18.10
C VAL A 195 -15.26 9.94 18.82
N PHE A 196 -15.21 10.04 20.15
CA PHE A 196 -16.37 10.32 20.98
C PHE A 196 -16.63 11.83 21.16
N PRO A 197 -17.91 12.22 21.26
CA PRO A 197 -18.29 13.55 21.73
C PRO A 197 -17.58 13.93 23.03
N LYS A 198 -17.10 15.17 23.14
CA LYS A 198 -16.32 15.66 24.30
C LYS A 198 -17.00 15.43 25.64
N PHE A 199 -18.34 15.53 25.70
CA PHE A 199 -19.08 15.33 26.93
C PHE A 199 -18.90 13.90 27.46
N LEU A 200 -18.94 12.88 26.59
CA LEU A 200 -18.76 11.47 26.96
C LEU A 200 -17.33 11.13 27.32
N ALA A 201 -16.38 11.77 26.64
CA ALA A 201 -14.96 11.59 26.91
C ALA A 201 -14.54 12.00 28.33
N ASN A 202 -15.34 12.81 29.02
CA ASN A 202 -15.07 13.22 30.40
C ASN A 202 -15.65 12.24 31.44
N TYR A 203 -16.70 11.49 31.09
CA TYR A 203 -17.34 10.53 32.00
C TYR A 203 -16.71 9.13 31.93
N VAL A 204 -16.06 8.81 30.81
CA VAL A 204 -15.42 7.52 30.58
C VAL A 204 -13.91 7.74 30.40
N ASN A 205 -13.08 7.00 31.14
CA ASN A 205 -11.62 7.03 31.01
C ASN A 205 -11.18 6.41 29.67
N LEU A 206 -11.38 7.14 28.58
CA LEU A 206 -11.10 6.72 27.20
C LEU A 206 -9.64 6.87 26.79
N ASP A 207 -8.80 7.49 27.63
CA ASP A 207 -7.38 7.73 27.33
C ASP A 207 -6.57 6.43 27.19
N GLN A 208 -7.01 5.37 27.87
CA GLN A 208 -6.41 4.03 27.82
C GLN A 208 -6.88 3.20 26.61
N PHE A 209 -8.00 3.57 25.98
CA PHE A 209 -8.54 2.83 24.85
C PHE A 209 -8.00 3.40 23.54
N SER A 210 -6.93 2.79 23.05
CA SER A 210 -6.51 2.92 21.66
C SER A 210 -6.72 1.60 20.92
N TYR A 211 -6.99 1.70 19.63
CA TYR A 211 -7.11 0.54 18.77
C TYR A 211 -6.14 0.64 17.61
N GLN A 212 -5.50 -0.48 17.32
CA GLN A 212 -4.55 -0.60 16.23
C GLN A 212 -5.28 -1.12 14.99
N LEU A 213 -5.11 -0.41 13.89
CA LEU A 213 -5.60 -0.80 12.58
C LEU A 213 -4.41 -1.03 11.66
N SER A 214 -4.61 -1.92 10.69
CA SER A 214 -3.63 -2.18 9.66
C SER A 214 -4.30 -2.48 8.33
N CYS A 215 -3.56 -2.17 7.28
CA CYS A 215 -3.90 -2.43 5.89
C CYS A 215 -2.62 -2.89 5.19
N GLY A 216 -2.80 -3.69 4.15
CA GLY A 216 -1.70 -4.07 3.29
C GLY A 216 -2.15 -4.20 1.84
N SER A 217 -1.23 -4.01 0.93
CA SER A 217 -1.41 -4.29 -0.49
C SER A 217 -0.19 -5.02 -1.03
N THR A 218 -0.37 -5.73 -2.13
CA THR A 218 0.71 -6.35 -2.89
C THR A 218 0.36 -6.39 -4.37
N LEU A 219 1.34 -6.76 -5.20
CA LEU A 219 1.12 -7.13 -6.59
C LEU A 219 1.11 -8.65 -6.73
N LYS A 220 0.10 -9.16 -7.42
CA LYS A 220 0.08 -10.53 -7.93
C LYS A 220 0.42 -10.50 -9.41
N GLN A 221 1.19 -11.49 -9.85
CA GLN A 221 1.51 -11.68 -11.25
C GLN A 221 0.53 -12.73 -11.82
N GLU A 222 -0.29 -12.33 -12.77
CA GLU A 222 -1.25 -13.18 -13.48
C GLU A 222 -1.00 -13.06 -14.98
N LEU A 223 -0.60 -14.14 -15.64
CA LEU A 223 -0.45 -14.21 -17.11
C LEU A 223 0.28 -13.00 -17.71
N SER A 224 1.44 -12.61 -17.14
CA SER A 224 2.27 -11.44 -17.48
C SER A 224 1.78 -10.04 -17.05
N GLN A 225 0.59 -9.94 -16.47
CA GLN A 225 0.06 -8.69 -15.91
C GLN A 225 0.21 -8.65 -14.39
N PHE A 226 0.45 -7.46 -13.85
CA PHE A 226 0.53 -7.25 -12.40
C PHE A 226 -0.74 -6.57 -11.91
N SER A 227 -1.51 -7.28 -11.09
CA SER A 227 -2.74 -6.78 -10.47
C SER A 227 -2.48 -6.38 -9.01
N ALA A 228 -2.98 -5.21 -8.63
CA ALA A 228 -2.92 -4.74 -7.25
C ALA A 228 -3.99 -5.43 -6.41
N VAL A 229 -3.57 -6.12 -5.36
CA VAL A 229 -4.45 -6.92 -4.50
C VAL A 229 -4.26 -6.50 -3.04
N LEU A 230 -5.36 -6.41 -2.31
CA LEU A 230 -5.33 -6.15 -0.87
C LEU A 230 -4.84 -7.39 -0.13
N LYS A 231 -3.94 -7.18 0.84
CA LYS A 231 -3.46 -8.22 1.74
C LYS A 231 -4.18 -8.07 3.08
N LYS A 232 -4.70 -9.18 3.61
CA LYS A 232 -5.32 -9.19 4.94
C LYS A 232 -4.26 -8.74 5.95
N GLY A 233 -4.57 -7.73 6.76
CA GLY A 233 -3.65 -7.25 7.78
C GLY A 233 -3.23 -8.40 8.70
N ARG A 234 -1.92 -8.53 8.97
CA ARG A 234 -1.46 -9.42 10.04
C ARG A 234 -2.01 -8.84 11.35
N ARG A 235 -2.95 -9.55 11.97
CA ARG A 235 -3.19 -9.40 13.41
C ARG A 235 -1.92 -9.94 14.08
N SER A 236 -1.12 -9.05 14.64
CA SER A 236 -0.11 -9.42 15.64
C SER A 236 -0.84 -9.85 16.90
#